data_AF-A0AAU7PVS4-F1
#
_entry.id   AF-A0AAU7PVS4-F1
#
_cell.length_a   1.000
_cell.length_b   1.000
_cell.length_c   1.000
_cell.angle_alpha   90.00
_cell.angle_beta   90.00
_cell.angle_gamma   90.00
#
_symmetry.space_group_name_H-M   'P 1'
#
loop_
_entity.id
_entity.type
_entity.pdbx_description
1 polymer ?
#
loop_
_entity_poly.entity_id
_entity_poly.type
_entity_poly.pdbx_seq_one_letter_code
_entity_poly.pdbx_strand_id
1 'polypeptide(L)'
;MTIIKAVKQKSILDVAESLGYSFRCLSGQVYEHPEHDSFRIFADTNTFKWFSRDIQGDVIDFVQLVAGVSFKEAVSYLETGDFKQAKTIEETYRHFRYYLPEETFQQARTYLTQVRGLSDDVINAFGRKGILAQACYQTKTFQESVLVFKSYNHHGQLEGASLQGLVKNEQRHDRGYLKKIMKGSHGHVGISFDVGKPNRLIFCESVIDMMSYYQLHQKQLSDVRLVSMEGLKLSVIAYQVLRLAAEEQGKLDFLDTVTPNRLTNYLYAIKDTTPYFNEHPEMITLAVDNDEAGRDFCQKLSEKGIPIVQELPPLQGFETKSDWNDLVKQQREISLGEVIQSVQAQVIRNHPPPKRETVLEL
;
A
#
# COMPACT_ATOMS: atom_id res chain seq x y z
N MET A 1 -34.92 -8.37 -14.43
CA MET A 1 -33.74 -7.56 -14.03
C MET A 1 -34.15 -6.75 -12.81
N THR A 2 -33.47 -6.87 -11.67
CA THR A 2 -33.90 -6.22 -10.41
C THR A 2 -33.84 -4.69 -10.52
N ILE A 3 -34.73 -3.94 -9.86
CA ILE A 3 -34.74 -2.46 -9.82
C ILE A 3 -33.34 -1.90 -9.52
N ILE A 4 -32.64 -2.48 -8.54
CA ILE A 4 -31.25 -2.12 -8.18
C ILE A 4 -30.29 -2.27 -9.38
N LYS A 5 -30.42 -3.31 -10.20
CA LYS A 5 -29.58 -3.48 -11.38
C LYS A 5 -29.87 -2.41 -12.43
N ALA A 6 -31.12 -1.98 -12.57
CA ALA A 6 -31.49 -0.94 -13.53
C ALA A 6 -30.98 0.45 -13.11
N VAL A 7 -31.13 0.82 -11.83
CA VAL A 7 -30.65 2.13 -11.34
C VAL A 7 -29.13 2.23 -11.37
N LYS A 8 -28.40 1.13 -11.14
CA LYS A 8 -26.92 1.13 -11.25
C LYS A 8 -26.38 1.38 -12.66
N GLN A 9 -27.23 1.27 -13.67
CA GLN A 9 -26.89 1.56 -15.06
C GLN A 9 -27.18 3.01 -15.44
N LYS A 10 -27.74 3.85 -14.55
CA LYS A 10 -27.87 5.28 -14.81
C LYS A 10 -26.49 5.95 -14.79
N SER A 11 -26.23 6.81 -15.76
CA SER A 11 -24.96 7.53 -15.93
C SER A 11 -24.68 8.42 -14.74
N ILE A 12 -23.62 8.13 -13.99
CA ILE A 12 -23.21 8.91 -12.83
C ILE A 12 -22.87 10.37 -13.19
N LEU A 13 -22.41 10.65 -14.42
CA LEU A 13 -22.17 12.01 -14.89
C LEU A 13 -23.48 12.79 -15.07
N ASP A 14 -24.51 12.14 -15.60
CA ASP A 14 -25.82 12.75 -15.86
C ASP A 14 -26.55 12.98 -14.52
N VAL A 15 -26.42 12.02 -13.60
CA VAL A 15 -26.88 12.14 -12.21
C VAL A 15 -26.14 13.27 -11.47
N ALA A 16 -24.81 13.37 -11.61
CA ALA A 16 -24.05 14.45 -11.01
C ALA A 16 -24.52 15.83 -11.50
N GLU A 17 -24.69 16.00 -12.81
CA GLU A 17 -25.17 17.25 -13.41
C GLU A 17 -26.56 17.63 -12.86
N SER A 18 -27.47 16.67 -12.76
CA SER A 18 -28.81 16.90 -12.20
C SER A 18 -28.82 17.27 -10.72
N LEU A 19 -27.77 16.91 -9.97
CA LEU A 19 -27.57 17.28 -8.56
C LEU A 19 -26.72 18.56 -8.42
N GLY A 20 -26.42 19.25 -9.51
CA GLY A 20 -25.66 20.50 -9.52
C GLY A 20 -24.15 20.34 -9.49
N TYR A 21 -23.63 19.11 -9.67
CA TYR A 21 -22.20 18.83 -9.71
C TYR A 21 -21.72 18.68 -11.15
N SER A 22 -20.86 19.60 -11.58
CA SER A 22 -20.18 19.51 -12.89
C SER A 22 -18.77 18.96 -12.71
N PHE A 23 -18.36 18.03 -13.58
CA PHE A 23 -17.01 17.47 -13.59
C PHE A 23 -16.31 17.78 -14.92
N ARG A 24 -15.05 18.22 -14.87
CA ARG A 24 -14.23 18.48 -16.05
C ARG A 24 -13.56 17.19 -16.54
N CYS A 25 -13.54 16.95 -17.84
CA CYS A 25 -12.80 15.81 -18.39
C CYS A 25 -11.30 16.03 -18.22
N LEU A 26 -10.63 15.14 -17.49
CA LEU A 26 -9.19 15.18 -17.26
C LEU A 26 -8.46 14.42 -18.37
N SER A 27 -8.88 13.18 -18.63
CA SER A 27 -8.34 12.35 -19.71
C SER A 27 -9.21 11.11 -19.94
N GLY A 28 -9.48 10.78 -21.20
CA GLY A 28 -10.24 9.56 -21.54
C GLY A 28 -11.63 9.57 -20.91
N GLN A 29 -11.90 8.60 -20.02
CA GLN A 29 -13.16 8.42 -19.30
C GLN A 29 -13.08 8.89 -17.83
N VAL A 30 -12.04 9.65 -17.48
CA VAL A 30 -11.82 10.17 -16.12
C VAL A 30 -12.17 11.65 -16.06
N TYR A 31 -13.07 11.98 -15.14
CA TYR A 31 -13.60 13.31 -14.92
C TYR A 31 -13.26 13.76 -13.48
N GLU A 32 -12.94 15.03 -13.30
CA GLU A 32 -12.48 15.60 -12.04
C GLU A 32 -13.38 16.76 -11.59
N HIS A 33 -13.63 16.88 -10.29
CA HIS A 33 -14.41 17.98 -9.74
C HIS A 33 -13.58 19.28 -9.79
N PRO A 34 -14.14 20.41 -10.29
CA PRO A 34 -13.39 21.66 -10.46
C PRO A 34 -12.73 22.19 -9.18
N GLU A 35 -13.40 22.03 -8.04
CA GLU A 35 -12.94 22.53 -6.73
C GLU A 35 -12.26 21.46 -5.87
N HIS A 36 -12.37 20.19 -6.26
CA HIS A 36 -11.86 19.06 -5.49
C HIS A 36 -11.12 18.12 -6.45
N ASP A 37 -9.83 18.39 -6.67
CA ASP A 37 -8.94 17.60 -7.53
C ASP A 37 -8.92 16.09 -7.20
N SER A 38 -9.15 15.78 -5.93
CA SER A 38 -9.26 14.44 -5.38
C SER A 38 -10.63 13.81 -5.55
N PHE A 39 -11.64 14.49 -6.09
CA PHE A 39 -12.97 13.91 -6.34
C PHE A 39 -13.14 13.66 -7.84
N ARG A 40 -13.19 12.38 -8.23
CA ARG A 40 -13.21 11.96 -9.63
C ARG A 40 -14.32 10.98 -9.93
N ILE A 41 -14.82 11.04 -11.16
CA ILE A 41 -15.77 10.11 -11.77
C ILE A 41 -15.06 9.31 -12.86
N PHE A 42 -15.33 8.01 -12.91
CA PHE A 42 -14.84 7.06 -13.90
C PHE A 42 -16.03 6.58 -14.73
N ALA A 43 -16.21 7.18 -15.92
CA ALA A 43 -17.39 6.96 -16.76
C ALA A 43 -17.39 5.57 -17.42
N ASP A 44 -16.23 4.94 -17.58
CA ASP A 44 -16.08 3.58 -18.09
C ASP A 44 -16.64 2.51 -17.14
N THR A 45 -16.46 2.71 -15.83
CA THR A 45 -16.95 1.82 -14.77
C THR A 45 -18.25 2.30 -14.12
N ASN A 46 -18.70 3.52 -14.45
CA ASN A 46 -19.83 4.20 -13.83
C ASN A 46 -19.72 4.31 -12.29
N THR A 47 -18.51 4.66 -11.82
CA THR A 47 -18.19 4.82 -10.39
C THR A 47 -17.54 6.17 -10.09
N PHE A 48 -17.41 6.50 -8.81
CA PHE A 48 -16.63 7.65 -8.37
C PHE A 48 -15.61 7.27 -7.30
N LYS A 49 -14.60 8.12 -7.13
CA LYS A 49 -13.66 8.09 -6.00
C LYS A 49 -13.32 9.49 -5.52
N TRP A 50 -13.44 9.70 -4.22
CA TRP A 50 -12.94 10.86 -3.51
C TRP A 50 -11.68 10.48 -2.72
N PHE A 51 -10.52 10.64 -3.35
CA PHE A 51 -9.21 10.19 -2.86
C PHE A 51 -8.85 10.76 -1.48
N SER A 52 -9.10 12.04 -1.23
CA SER A 52 -8.78 12.70 0.05
C SER A 52 -9.67 12.25 1.22
N ARG A 53 -10.85 11.72 0.92
CA ARG A 53 -11.80 11.23 1.93
C ARG A 53 -11.85 9.70 2.04
N ASP A 54 -11.13 9.00 1.16
CA ASP A 54 -11.21 7.55 0.96
C ASP A 54 -12.65 7.04 0.80
N ILE A 55 -13.47 7.78 0.05
CA ILE A 55 -14.86 7.43 -0.27
C ILE A 55 -14.91 7.02 -1.75
N GLN A 56 -15.61 5.95 -2.06
CA GLN A 56 -15.85 5.51 -3.43
C GLN A 56 -17.15 4.72 -3.48
N GLY A 57 -17.71 4.56 -4.67
CA GLY A 57 -18.91 3.76 -4.84
C GLY A 57 -19.50 3.86 -6.23
N ASP A 58 -20.65 3.25 -6.39
CA ASP A 58 -21.45 3.36 -7.61
C ASP A 58 -22.37 4.59 -7.58
N VAL A 59 -23.23 4.71 -8.58
CA VAL A 59 -24.15 5.83 -8.72
C VAL A 59 -25.13 5.97 -7.54
N ILE A 60 -25.47 4.89 -6.84
CA ILE A 60 -26.33 4.97 -5.65
C ILE A 60 -25.55 5.59 -4.50
N ASP A 61 -24.34 5.08 -4.25
CA ASP A 61 -23.44 5.61 -3.22
C ASP A 61 -23.13 7.10 -3.47
N PHE A 62 -23.02 7.50 -4.74
CA PHE A 62 -22.81 8.88 -5.14
C PHE A 62 -23.98 9.77 -4.71
N VAL A 63 -25.23 9.36 -5.00
CA VAL A 63 -26.43 10.13 -4.61
C VAL A 63 -26.51 10.23 -3.09
N GLN A 64 -26.27 9.14 -2.36
CA GLN A 64 -26.24 9.17 -0.90
C GLN A 64 -25.20 10.15 -0.37
N LEU A 65 -24.01 10.16 -0.98
CA LEU A 65 -22.90 11.02 -0.57
C LEU A 65 -23.18 12.50 -0.84
N VAL A 66 -23.60 12.85 -2.05
CA VAL A 66 -23.72 14.27 -2.46
C VAL A 66 -25.03 14.90 -2.01
N ALA A 67 -26.11 14.12 -1.92
CA ALA A 67 -27.42 14.60 -1.47
C ALA A 67 -27.67 14.36 0.03
N GLY A 68 -26.83 13.58 0.71
CA GLY A 68 -26.98 13.28 2.14
C GLY A 68 -28.21 12.45 2.48
N VAL A 69 -28.65 11.58 1.55
CA VAL A 69 -29.91 10.81 1.66
C VAL A 69 -29.68 9.34 1.98
N SER A 70 -30.72 8.66 2.45
CA SER A 70 -30.71 7.21 2.67
C SER A 70 -30.63 6.42 1.36
N PHE A 71 -30.24 5.14 1.45
CA PHE A 71 -30.22 4.24 0.29
C PHE A 71 -31.57 4.16 -0.43
N LYS A 72 -32.68 4.12 0.32
CA LYS A 72 -34.03 4.03 -0.25
C LYS A 72 -34.38 5.30 -1.03
N GLU A 73 -34.03 6.46 -0.50
CA GLU A 73 -34.24 7.75 -1.16
C GLU A 73 -33.37 7.87 -2.41
N ALA A 74 -32.10 7.47 -2.33
CA ALA A 74 -31.19 7.45 -3.48
C ALA A 74 -31.72 6.55 -4.62
N VAL A 75 -32.20 5.34 -4.30
CA VAL A 75 -32.82 4.45 -5.29
C VAL A 75 -34.07 5.08 -5.88
N SER A 76 -34.95 5.67 -5.06
CA SER A 76 -36.16 6.34 -5.54
C SER A 76 -35.86 7.51 -6.48
N TYR A 77 -34.85 8.30 -6.16
CA TYR A 77 -34.38 9.40 -7.01
C TYR A 77 -33.88 8.88 -8.38
N LEU A 78 -33.04 7.84 -8.37
CA LEU A 78 -32.51 7.22 -9.59
C LEU A 78 -33.57 6.50 -10.44
N GLU A 79 -34.61 5.98 -9.79
CA GLU A 79 -35.71 5.28 -10.46
C GLU A 79 -36.67 6.27 -11.14
N THR A 80 -37.01 7.38 -10.46
CA THR A 80 -37.95 8.39 -10.96
C THR A 80 -37.31 9.39 -11.92
N GLY A 81 -35.98 9.57 -11.85
CA GLY A 81 -35.26 10.51 -12.69
C GLY A 81 -34.98 10.00 -14.11
N ASP A 82 -35.07 10.93 -15.07
CA ASP A 82 -34.74 10.68 -16.47
C ASP A 82 -33.24 10.85 -16.72
N PHE A 83 -32.49 9.79 -16.42
CA PHE A 83 -31.05 9.74 -16.65
C PHE A 83 -30.66 8.84 -17.82
N LYS A 84 -29.67 9.29 -18.58
CA LYS A 84 -29.01 8.50 -19.63
C LYS A 84 -28.47 7.20 -19.07
N GLN A 85 -28.49 6.13 -19.87
CA GLN A 85 -27.80 4.89 -19.54
C GLN A 85 -26.29 5.09 -19.65
N ALA A 86 -25.56 4.58 -18.66
CA ALA A 86 -24.12 4.57 -18.67
C ALA A 86 -23.62 3.70 -19.83
N LYS A 87 -22.63 4.21 -20.57
CA LYS A 87 -21.89 3.40 -21.54
C LYS A 87 -20.77 2.67 -20.80
N THR A 88 -21.13 1.83 -19.84
CA THR A 88 -20.16 1.05 -19.09
C THR A 88 -19.44 0.11 -20.04
N ILE A 89 -18.12 0.15 -20.03
CA ILE A 89 -17.33 -0.94 -20.57
C ILE A 89 -17.39 -2.01 -19.49
N GLU A 90 -18.06 -3.13 -19.72
CA GLU A 90 -17.92 -4.27 -18.82
C GLU A 90 -16.42 -4.57 -18.70
N GLU A 91 -15.86 -4.28 -17.52
CA GLU A 91 -14.54 -4.75 -17.15
C GLU A 91 -14.64 -6.27 -17.02
N THR A 92 -14.53 -6.95 -18.15
CA THR A 92 -14.10 -8.33 -18.18
C THR A 92 -12.79 -8.38 -17.43
N TYR A 93 -12.75 -9.19 -16.37
CA TYR A 93 -11.54 -9.38 -15.56
C TYR A 93 -10.34 -9.60 -16.49
N ARG A 94 -9.36 -8.70 -16.44
CA ARG A 94 -8.16 -8.79 -17.27
C ARG A 94 -7.01 -9.20 -16.38
N HIS A 95 -6.57 -10.44 -16.54
CA HIS A 95 -5.34 -10.93 -15.92
C HIS A 95 -4.19 -9.93 -16.12
N PHE A 96 -3.52 -9.60 -15.03
CA PHE A 96 -2.32 -8.79 -15.10
C PHE A 96 -1.27 -9.50 -15.97
N ARG A 97 -0.58 -8.73 -16.81
CA ARG A 97 0.51 -9.23 -17.65
C ARG A 97 1.78 -8.47 -17.31
N TYR A 98 2.76 -9.18 -16.78
CA TYR A 98 4.08 -8.62 -16.56
C TYR A 98 4.83 -8.49 -17.89
N TYR A 99 5.29 -7.28 -18.20
CA TYR A 99 5.82 -6.93 -19.53
C TYR A 99 7.23 -6.31 -19.52
N LEU A 100 7.88 -6.19 -18.36
CA LEU A 100 9.23 -5.63 -18.30
C LEU A 100 10.27 -6.74 -18.48
N PRO A 101 11.32 -6.51 -19.29
CA PRO A 101 12.43 -7.45 -19.39
C PRO A 101 13.24 -7.42 -18.08
N GLU A 102 13.36 -8.59 -17.43
CA GLU A 102 14.10 -8.73 -16.19
C GLU A 102 15.62 -8.72 -16.42
N GLU A 103 16.33 -8.10 -15.49
CA GLU A 103 17.78 -7.94 -15.47
C GLU A 103 18.38 -8.71 -14.29
N THR A 104 19.71 -8.85 -14.27
CA THR A 104 20.41 -9.35 -13.08
C THR A 104 20.15 -8.44 -11.87
N PHE A 105 19.93 -9.02 -10.70
CA PHE A 105 19.50 -8.31 -9.48
C PHE A 105 20.60 -7.46 -8.80
N GLN A 106 21.73 -7.22 -9.48
CA GLN A 106 22.92 -6.65 -8.86
C GLN A 106 22.70 -5.19 -8.41
N GLN A 107 22.10 -4.35 -9.25
CA GLN A 107 21.87 -2.94 -8.90
C GLN A 107 20.79 -2.80 -7.83
N ALA A 108 19.73 -3.60 -7.92
CA ALA A 108 18.68 -3.68 -6.93
C ALA A 108 19.21 -4.12 -5.56
N ARG A 109 20.11 -5.12 -5.52
CA ARG A 109 20.78 -5.52 -4.27
C ARG A 109 21.65 -4.41 -3.71
N THR A 110 22.45 -3.74 -4.54
CA THR A 110 23.25 -2.59 -4.10
C THR A 110 22.37 -1.47 -3.54
N TYR A 111 21.24 -1.18 -4.19
CA TYR A 111 20.29 -0.19 -3.71
C TYR A 111 19.68 -0.58 -2.35
N LEU A 112 19.16 -1.80 -2.23
CA LEU A 112 18.53 -2.27 -0.99
C LEU A 112 19.54 -2.35 0.17
N THR A 113 20.77 -2.78 -0.09
CA THR A 113 21.82 -2.84 0.94
C THR A 113 22.36 -1.45 1.26
N GLN A 114 22.94 -0.75 0.27
CA GLN A 114 23.73 0.45 0.50
C GLN A 114 22.86 1.68 0.74
N VAL A 115 21.75 1.83 0.03
CA VAL A 115 20.86 3.01 0.13
C VAL A 115 19.76 2.78 1.17
N ARG A 116 19.22 1.57 1.26
CA ARG A 116 18.10 1.24 2.16
C ARG A 116 18.51 0.56 3.47
N GLY A 117 19.77 0.15 3.62
CA GLY A 117 20.28 -0.43 4.87
C GLY A 117 19.76 -1.84 5.18
N LEU A 118 19.09 -2.49 4.22
CA LEU A 118 18.54 -3.84 4.40
C LEU A 118 19.67 -4.88 4.30
N SER A 119 19.64 -5.85 5.19
CA SER A 119 20.58 -6.97 5.22
C SER A 119 20.35 -7.92 4.06
N ASP A 120 21.41 -8.63 3.65
CA ASP A 120 21.31 -9.65 2.61
C ASP A 120 20.34 -10.77 2.98
N ASP A 121 20.22 -11.11 4.27
CA ASP A 121 19.28 -12.13 4.74
C ASP A 121 17.83 -11.74 4.48
N VAL A 122 17.46 -10.48 4.76
CA VAL A 122 16.13 -9.95 4.47
C VAL A 122 15.89 -9.90 2.96
N ILE A 123 16.84 -9.38 2.19
CA ILE A 123 16.74 -9.33 0.72
C ILE A 123 16.57 -10.75 0.14
N ASN A 124 17.33 -11.72 0.63
CA ASN A 124 17.26 -13.11 0.20
C ASN A 124 15.94 -13.76 0.59
N ALA A 125 15.40 -13.47 1.78
CA ALA A 125 14.11 -14.00 2.22
C ALA A 125 12.98 -13.56 1.27
N PHE A 126 12.89 -12.27 0.96
CA PHE A 126 11.90 -11.73 0.03
C PHE A 126 12.15 -12.17 -1.43
N GLY A 127 13.41 -12.25 -1.85
CA GLY A 127 13.80 -12.75 -3.16
C GLY A 127 13.40 -14.21 -3.39
N ARG A 128 13.57 -15.10 -2.40
CA ARG A 128 13.16 -16.52 -2.48
C ARG A 128 11.65 -16.70 -2.61
N LYS A 129 10.85 -15.76 -2.10
CA LYS A 129 9.40 -15.73 -2.29
C LYS A 129 8.98 -15.20 -3.66
N GLY A 130 9.92 -14.80 -4.51
CA GLY A 130 9.65 -14.24 -5.83
C GLY A 130 9.11 -12.82 -5.81
N ILE A 131 9.14 -12.13 -4.65
CA ILE A 131 8.59 -10.78 -4.50
C ILE A 131 9.49 -9.74 -5.18
N LEU A 132 10.81 -9.96 -5.21
CA LEU A 132 11.79 -9.01 -5.72
C LEU A 132 12.30 -9.43 -7.11
N ALA A 133 12.35 -8.47 -8.03
CA ALA A 133 13.08 -8.59 -9.30
C ALA A 133 13.75 -7.26 -9.66
N GLN A 134 14.65 -7.27 -10.63
CA GLN A 134 15.15 -6.06 -11.28
C GLN A 134 14.71 -6.09 -12.74
N ALA A 135 14.33 -4.95 -13.29
CA ALA A 135 13.94 -4.86 -14.68
C ALA A 135 14.35 -3.54 -15.31
N CYS A 136 14.32 -3.49 -16.64
CA CYS A 136 14.51 -2.25 -17.39
C CYS A 136 13.15 -1.58 -17.63
N TYR A 137 13.00 -0.34 -17.13
CA TYR A 137 11.84 0.50 -17.43
C TYR A 137 12.18 1.51 -18.53
N GLN A 138 11.43 1.45 -19.62
CA GLN A 138 11.65 2.30 -20.79
C GLN A 138 10.43 3.16 -21.12
N THR A 139 10.69 4.44 -21.40
CA THR A 139 9.71 5.40 -21.92
C THR A 139 10.17 5.91 -23.29
N LYS A 140 9.43 6.86 -23.88
CA LYS A 140 9.87 7.53 -25.13
C LYS A 140 11.10 8.43 -24.92
N THR A 141 11.34 8.90 -23.70
CA THR A 141 12.34 9.95 -23.43
C THR A 141 13.51 9.46 -22.59
N PHE A 142 13.35 8.37 -21.83
CA PHE A 142 14.43 7.80 -21.01
C PHE A 142 14.23 6.31 -20.75
N GLN A 143 15.31 5.68 -20.29
CA GLN A 143 15.36 4.32 -19.79
C GLN A 143 16.10 4.31 -18.43
N GLU A 144 15.65 3.47 -17.51
CA GLU A 144 16.34 3.24 -16.23
C GLU A 144 16.08 1.84 -15.68
N SER A 145 17.05 1.28 -14.96
CA SER A 145 16.87 0.04 -14.19
C SER A 145 16.04 0.32 -12.94
N VAL A 146 15.09 -0.57 -12.66
CA VAL A 146 14.14 -0.45 -11.55
C VAL A 146 14.13 -1.73 -10.72
N LEU A 147 13.96 -1.57 -9.41
CA LEU A 147 13.52 -2.64 -8.53
C LEU A 147 12.02 -2.85 -8.75
N VAL A 148 11.64 -4.11 -8.87
CA VAL A 148 10.27 -4.55 -9.09
C VAL A 148 9.80 -5.30 -7.86
N PHE A 149 8.65 -4.91 -7.32
CA PHE A 149 7.95 -5.64 -6.28
C PHE A 149 6.70 -6.32 -6.87
N LYS A 150 6.61 -7.64 -6.76
CA LYS A 150 5.55 -8.46 -7.35
C LYS A 150 4.45 -8.78 -6.33
N SER A 151 3.20 -8.66 -6.77
CA SER A 151 2.00 -8.92 -5.98
C SER A 151 1.32 -10.21 -6.46
N TYR A 152 0.99 -11.10 -5.52
CA TYR A 152 0.39 -12.40 -5.80
C TYR A 152 -0.93 -12.56 -5.04
N ASN A 153 -1.95 -13.09 -5.72
CA ASN A 153 -3.26 -13.37 -5.11
C ASN A 153 -3.25 -14.62 -4.22
N HIS A 154 -4.42 -14.99 -3.71
CA HIS A 154 -4.63 -16.17 -2.87
C HIS A 154 -4.36 -17.52 -3.59
N HIS A 155 -4.31 -17.54 -4.92
CA HIS A 155 -3.91 -18.69 -5.73
C HIS A 155 -2.41 -18.68 -6.11
N GLY A 156 -1.65 -17.68 -5.66
CA GLY A 156 -0.25 -17.50 -6.02
C GLY A 156 -0.05 -16.99 -7.45
N GLN A 157 -1.09 -16.45 -8.09
CA GLN A 157 -1.00 -15.87 -9.42
C GLN A 157 -0.55 -14.40 -9.33
N LEU A 158 0.31 -13.99 -10.26
CA LEU A 158 0.83 -12.63 -10.32
C LEU A 158 -0.27 -11.66 -10.75
N GLU A 159 -0.66 -10.76 -9.85
CA GLU A 159 -1.77 -9.82 -10.08
C GLU A 159 -1.33 -8.36 -10.20
N GLY A 160 -0.07 -8.07 -9.93
CA GLY A 160 0.44 -6.73 -10.09
C GLY A 160 1.92 -6.63 -9.83
N ALA A 161 2.46 -5.46 -10.15
CA ALA A 161 3.80 -5.11 -9.75
C ALA A 161 3.96 -3.60 -9.58
N SER A 162 4.82 -3.21 -8.65
CA SER A 162 5.26 -1.82 -8.49
C SER A 162 6.75 -1.68 -8.73
N LEU A 163 7.16 -0.48 -9.11
CA LEU A 163 8.49 -0.13 -9.60
C LEU A 163 9.07 0.96 -8.71
N GLN A 164 10.32 0.75 -8.31
CA GLN A 164 11.14 1.70 -7.57
C GLN A 164 12.43 1.95 -8.36
N GLY A 165 12.68 3.19 -8.74
CA GLY A 165 13.93 3.60 -9.39
C GLY A 165 15.12 3.37 -8.46
N LEU A 166 16.25 2.95 -9.04
CA LEU A 166 17.47 2.61 -8.31
C LEU A 166 18.43 3.80 -8.17
N VAL A 167 18.29 4.82 -9.03
CA VAL A 167 19.17 5.98 -9.09
C VAL A 167 18.38 7.25 -8.75
N LYS A 168 18.94 8.09 -7.88
CA LYS A 168 18.32 9.37 -7.50
C LYS A 168 18.43 10.36 -8.68
N ASN A 169 17.31 10.93 -9.09
CA ASN A 169 17.22 11.96 -10.12
C ASN A 169 16.07 12.95 -9.81
N GLU A 170 16.40 14.05 -9.14
CA GLU A 170 15.44 15.10 -8.74
C GLU A 170 14.91 15.91 -9.92
N GLN A 171 15.65 15.98 -11.03
CA GLN A 171 15.19 16.66 -12.24
C GLN A 171 14.10 15.86 -12.97
N ARG A 172 14.08 14.53 -12.79
CA ARG A 172 13.14 13.62 -13.46
C ARG A 172 11.97 13.21 -12.58
N HIS A 173 12.16 13.16 -11.26
CA HIS A 173 11.17 12.64 -10.33
C HIS A 173 11.01 13.57 -9.13
N ASP A 174 9.78 14.01 -8.87
CA ASP A 174 9.44 14.91 -7.76
C ASP A 174 9.88 14.36 -6.39
N ARG A 175 9.92 13.04 -6.23
CA ARG A 175 10.34 12.35 -5.00
C ARG A 175 11.78 11.80 -5.08
N GLY A 176 12.58 12.32 -6.01
CA GLY A 176 13.96 11.90 -6.26
C GLY A 176 14.13 10.54 -6.92
N TYR A 177 13.13 9.65 -6.90
CA TYR A 177 13.18 8.35 -7.56
C TYR A 177 11.87 8.05 -8.30
N LEU A 178 11.94 7.22 -9.34
CA LEU A 178 10.75 6.64 -9.95
C LEU A 178 9.96 5.86 -8.89
N LYS A 179 8.66 6.15 -8.75
CA LYS A 179 7.69 5.33 -8.03
C LYS A 179 6.48 5.12 -8.92
N LYS A 180 6.16 3.87 -9.25
CA LYS A 180 5.08 3.58 -10.20
C LYS A 180 4.46 2.21 -9.97
N ILE A 181 3.13 2.13 -10.08
CA ILE A 181 2.41 0.86 -10.20
C ILE A 181 2.30 0.50 -11.69
N MET A 182 2.63 -0.74 -12.06
CA MET A 182 2.53 -1.21 -13.44
C MET A 182 1.08 -1.19 -13.92
N LYS A 183 0.88 -0.84 -15.19
CA LYS A 183 -0.46 -0.75 -15.79
C LYS A 183 -1.15 -2.13 -15.74
N GLY A 184 -2.41 -2.13 -15.33
CA GLY A 184 -3.21 -3.36 -15.19
C GLY A 184 -2.99 -4.12 -13.89
N SER A 185 -2.22 -3.58 -12.94
CA SER A 185 -2.05 -4.20 -11.62
C SER A 185 -3.34 -4.10 -10.80
N HIS A 186 -3.74 -5.20 -10.16
CA HIS A 186 -4.85 -5.25 -9.23
C HIS A 186 -4.40 -4.79 -7.83
N GLY A 187 -4.33 -3.48 -7.65
CA GLY A 187 -3.76 -2.85 -6.44
C GLY A 187 -4.45 -3.16 -5.11
N HIS A 188 -5.63 -3.80 -5.12
CA HIS A 188 -6.33 -4.25 -3.91
C HIS A 188 -5.75 -5.52 -3.29
N VAL A 189 -4.91 -6.26 -4.02
CA VAL A 189 -4.27 -7.49 -3.51
C VAL A 189 -3.19 -7.17 -2.48
N GLY A 190 -2.44 -6.07 -2.69
CA GLY A 190 -1.25 -5.75 -1.89
C GLY A 190 -0.08 -6.72 -2.14
N ILE A 191 1.06 -6.47 -1.51
CA ILE A 191 2.22 -7.37 -1.60
C ILE A 191 2.39 -8.02 -0.25
N SER A 192 2.29 -9.35 -0.19
CA SER A 192 2.28 -10.11 1.07
C SER A 192 3.51 -10.98 1.25
N PHE A 193 3.94 -11.14 2.50
CA PHE A 193 5.02 -12.02 2.91
C PHE A 193 4.63 -12.77 4.19
N ASP A 194 4.52 -14.09 4.09
CA ASP A 194 4.10 -14.95 5.20
C ASP A 194 5.30 -15.44 6.01
N VAL A 195 5.20 -15.30 7.34
CA VAL A 195 6.09 -15.87 8.34
C VAL A 195 5.32 -16.95 9.10
N GLY A 196 5.76 -18.20 9.01
CA GLY A 196 5.04 -19.33 9.62
C GLY A 196 3.68 -19.59 8.95
N LYS A 197 2.67 -19.89 9.74
CA LYS A 197 1.27 -20.05 9.30
C LYS A 197 0.45 -18.84 9.80
N PRO A 198 0.18 -17.84 8.95
CA PRO A 198 -0.47 -16.60 9.38
C PRO A 198 -1.77 -16.82 10.15
N ASN A 199 -1.90 -16.14 11.29
CA ASN A 199 -3.15 -15.98 12.05
C ASN A 199 -3.45 -14.49 12.38
N ARG A 200 -2.53 -13.59 12.04
CA ARG A 200 -2.69 -12.14 12.12
C ARG A 200 -1.97 -11.43 10.97
N LEU A 201 -2.34 -10.18 10.74
CA LEU A 201 -1.92 -9.34 9.63
C LEU A 201 -1.18 -8.11 10.15
N ILE A 202 -0.08 -7.77 9.49
CA ILE A 202 0.68 -6.55 9.76
C ILE A 202 0.76 -5.74 8.47
N PHE A 203 0.16 -4.55 8.45
CA PHE A 203 0.10 -3.69 7.27
C PHE A 203 1.13 -2.58 7.34
N CYS A 204 1.99 -2.50 6.33
CA CYS A 204 2.97 -1.45 6.13
C CYS A 204 2.56 -0.58 4.92
N GLU A 205 3.01 0.67 4.87
CA GLU A 205 2.66 1.58 3.78
C GLU A 205 3.29 1.17 2.45
N SER A 206 4.57 0.79 2.47
CA SER A 206 5.33 0.34 1.28
C SER A 206 6.07 -0.98 1.49
N VAL A 207 6.54 -1.60 0.41
CA VAL A 207 7.36 -2.83 0.52
C VAL A 207 8.69 -2.58 1.22
N ILE A 208 9.30 -1.41 1.06
CA ILE A 208 10.56 -1.11 1.75
C ILE A 208 10.32 -0.98 3.25
N ASP A 209 9.21 -0.40 3.68
CA ASP A 209 8.83 -0.32 5.08
C ASP A 209 8.48 -1.71 5.63
N MET A 210 7.77 -2.53 4.85
CA MET A 210 7.52 -3.93 5.20
C MET A 210 8.81 -4.74 5.40
N MET A 211 9.79 -4.59 4.50
CA MET A 211 11.11 -5.23 4.65
C MET A 211 11.88 -4.68 5.85
N SER A 212 11.77 -3.38 6.12
CA SER A 212 12.44 -2.72 7.25
C SER A 212 11.84 -3.17 8.59
N TYR A 213 10.52 -3.21 8.69
CA TYR A 213 9.79 -3.75 9.83
C TYR A 213 10.15 -5.23 10.06
N TYR A 214 10.15 -6.05 9.00
CA TYR A 214 10.59 -7.45 9.11
C TYR A 214 12.02 -7.57 9.65
N GLN A 215 12.95 -6.71 9.22
CA GLN A 215 14.32 -6.71 9.73
C GLN A 215 14.40 -6.36 11.22
N LEU A 216 13.67 -5.31 11.63
CA LEU A 216 13.69 -4.81 13.00
C LEU A 216 13.02 -5.79 13.99
N HIS A 217 12.04 -6.56 13.51
CA HIS A 217 11.19 -7.42 14.35
C HIS A 217 11.37 -8.92 14.10
N GLN A 218 12.43 -9.34 13.40
CA GLN A 218 12.58 -10.72 12.93
C GLN A 218 12.45 -11.79 14.02
N LYS A 219 12.87 -11.47 15.25
CA LYS A 219 12.81 -12.41 16.40
C LYS A 219 11.43 -12.50 17.04
N GLN A 220 10.58 -11.49 16.86
CA GLN A 220 9.23 -11.42 17.43
C GLN A 220 8.15 -11.89 16.45
N LEU A 221 8.45 -11.92 15.14
CA LEU A 221 7.50 -12.31 14.13
C LEU A 221 7.34 -13.84 14.07
N SER A 222 6.12 -14.30 14.34
CA SER A 222 5.70 -15.69 14.23
C SER A 222 4.24 -15.75 13.81
N ASP A 223 3.93 -16.61 12.85
CA ASP A 223 2.57 -16.85 12.37
C ASP A 223 1.83 -15.57 11.94
N VAL A 224 2.53 -14.73 11.15
CA VAL A 224 2.00 -13.46 10.63
C VAL A 224 2.08 -13.39 9.11
N ARG A 225 1.16 -12.62 8.52
CA ARG A 225 1.29 -12.13 7.15
C ARG A 225 1.60 -10.63 7.19
N LEU A 226 2.79 -10.28 6.74
CA LEU A 226 3.17 -8.90 6.45
C LEU A 226 2.57 -8.49 5.11
N VAL A 227 2.06 -7.26 5.00
CA VAL A 227 1.43 -6.75 3.79
C VAL A 227 1.87 -5.31 3.53
N SER A 228 2.47 -5.05 2.38
CA SER A 228 2.54 -3.69 1.83
C SER A 228 1.22 -3.35 1.15
N MET A 229 0.65 -2.21 1.53
CA MET A 229 -0.54 -1.64 0.89
C MET A 229 -0.20 -0.87 -0.41
N GLU A 230 1.09 -0.59 -0.64
CA GLU A 230 1.59 0.27 -1.72
C GLU A 230 0.86 1.63 -1.72
N GLY A 231 0.85 2.27 -0.55
CA GLY A 231 0.03 3.43 -0.16
C GLY A 231 -1.14 3.04 0.74
N LEU A 232 -1.58 3.96 1.60
CA LEU A 232 -2.65 3.76 2.59
C LEU A 232 -3.98 3.41 1.89
N LYS A 233 -4.36 2.11 1.90
CA LYS A 233 -5.53 1.59 1.16
C LYS A 233 -6.34 0.61 1.99
N LEU A 234 -7.55 1.01 2.35
CA LEU A 234 -8.49 0.14 3.08
C LEU A 234 -8.88 -1.11 2.28
N SER A 235 -8.91 -1.04 0.95
CA SER A 235 -9.24 -2.20 0.11
C SER A 235 -8.24 -3.34 0.24
N VAL A 236 -6.96 -3.04 0.49
CA VAL A 236 -5.92 -4.06 0.74
C VAL A 236 -6.15 -4.72 2.10
N ILE A 237 -6.46 -3.93 3.12
CA ILE A 237 -6.82 -4.46 4.45
C ILE A 237 -8.02 -5.39 4.32
N ALA A 238 -9.09 -4.94 3.67
CA ALA A 238 -10.29 -5.73 3.46
C ALA A 238 -10.01 -7.05 2.73
N TYR A 239 -9.24 -7.03 1.63
CA TYR A 239 -8.88 -8.25 0.90
C TYR A 239 -8.09 -9.23 1.77
N GLN A 240 -7.08 -8.74 2.50
CA GLN A 240 -6.21 -9.62 3.29
C GLN A 240 -6.92 -10.18 4.53
N VAL A 241 -7.84 -9.43 5.14
CA VAL A 241 -8.72 -9.93 6.21
C VAL A 241 -9.63 -11.04 5.69
N LEU A 242 -10.31 -10.81 4.56
CA LEU A 242 -11.15 -11.84 3.93
C LEU A 242 -10.33 -13.07 3.55
N ARG A 243 -9.11 -12.84 3.03
CA ARG A 243 -8.20 -13.92 2.65
C ARG A 243 -7.80 -14.75 3.86
N LEU A 244 -7.39 -14.13 4.96
CA LEU A 244 -6.99 -14.84 6.17
C LEU A 244 -8.16 -15.66 6.74
N ALA A 245 -9.36 -15.07 6.82
CA ALA A 245 -10.57 -15.77 7.27
C ALA A 245 -10.94 -16.95 6.35
N ALA A 246 -10.80 -16.78 5.03
CA ALA A 246 -11.04 -17.84 4.06
C ALA A 246 -10.01 -18.97 4.14
N GLU A 247 -8.73 -18.64 4.39
CA GLU A 247 -7.64 -19.60 4.62
C GLU A 247 -7.91 -20.42 5.89
N GLU A 248 -8.33 -19.78 6.99
CA GLU A 248 -8.68 -20.46 8.24
C GLU A 248 -9.84 -21.44 8.08
N GLN A 249 -10.87 -21.04 7.31
CA GLN A 249 -12.05 -21.88 7.07
C GLN A 249 -11.88 -22.90 5.93
N GLY A 250 -10.75 -22.88 5.20
CA GLY A 250 -10.54 -23.71 4.03
C GLY A 250 -11.49 -23.39 2.85
N LYS A 251 -11.90 -22.13 2.70
CA LYS A 251 -12.87 -21.66 1.69
C LYS A 251 -12.28 -20.61 0.74
N LEU A 252 -11.07 -20.85 0.22
CA LEU A 252 -10.39 -19.89 -0.65
C LEU A 252 -11.20 -19.50 -1.89
N ASP A 253 -11.95 -20.44 -2.48
CA ASP A 253 -12.79 -20.21 -3.67
C ASP A 253 -13.88 -19.13 -3.46
N PHE A 254 -14.20 -18.79 -2.20
CA PHE A 254 -15.08 -17.65 -1.91
C PHE A 254 -14.50 -16.34 -2.44
N LEU A 255 -13.17 -16.16 -2.38
CA LEU A 255 -12.49 -14.93 -2.80
C LEU A 255 -12.62 -14.69 -4.30
N ASP A 256 -12.77 -15.74 -5.12
CA ASP A 256 -13.01 -15.64 -6.57
C ASP A 256 -14.37 -15.00 -6.88
N THR A 257 -15.32 -15.04 -5.93
CA THR A 257 -16.65 -14.44 -6.07
C THR A 257 -16.70 -12.98 -5.60
N VAL A 258 -15.64 -12.50 -4.94
CA VAL A 258 -15.60 -11.16 -4.33
C VAL A 258 -15.20 -10.13 -5.38
N THR A 259 -16.14 -9.25 -5.73
CA THR A 259 -15.84 -8.11 -6.59
C THR A 259 -14.98 -7.07 -5.86
N PRO A 260 -13.85 -6.60 -6.42
CA PRO A 260 -12.93 -5.69 -5.73
C PRO A 260 -13.57 -4.42 -5.14
N ASN A 261 -14.53 -3.82 -5.86
CA ASN A 261 -15.21 -2.60 -5.40
C ASN A 261 -16.11 -2.81 -4.17
N ARG A 262 -16.36 -4.06 -3.75
CA ARG A 262 -17.15 -4.40 -2.55
C ARG A 262 -16.31 -4.85 -1.37
N LEU A 263 -14.98 -4.93 -1.51
CA LEU A 263 -14.10 -5.44 -0.45
C LEU A 263 -14.32 -4.72 0.88
N THR A 264 -14.36 -3.39 0.86
CA THR A 264 -14.60 -2.58 2.07
C THR A 264 -15.96 -2.86 2.70
N ASN A 265 -16.99 -3.12 1.90
CA ASN A 265 -18.34 -3.44 2.39
C ASN A 265 -18.35 -4.80 3.11
N TYR A 266 -17.62 -5.79 2.59
CA TYR A 266 -17.46 -7.08 3.26
C TYR A 266 -16.68 -6.95 4.57
N LEU A 267 -15.64 -6.12 4.61
CA LEU A 267 -14.91 -5.84 5.85
C LEU A 267 -15.84 -5.28 6.94
N TYR A 268 -16.66 -4.27 6.60
CA TYR A 268 -17.64 -3.73 7.55
C TYR A 268 -18.73 -4.75 7.89
N ALA A 269 -19.21 -5.53 6.93
CA ALA A 269 -20.19 -6.59 7.21
C ALA A 269 -19.64 -7.60 8.23
N ILE A 270 -18.39 -8.04 8.09
CA ILE A 270 -17.73 -8.92 9.08
C ILE A 270 -17.69 -8.23 10.44
N LYS A 271 -17.26 -6.97 10.50
CA LYS A 271 -17.20 -6.15 11.73
C LYS A 271 -18.55 -6.01 12.42
N ASP A 272 -19.62 -5.75 11.66
CA ASP A 272 -20.94 -5.39 12.20
C ASP A 272 -21.84 -6.59 12.47
N THR A 273 -21.63 -7.70 11.76
CA THR A 273 -22.57 -8.83 11.76
C THR A 273 -22.00 -10.14 12.29
N THR A 274 -20.70 -10.19 12.61
CA THR A 274 -20.03 -11.42 13.07
C THR A 274 -19.18 -11.16 14.32
N PRO A 275 -18.92 -12.19 15.15
CA PRO A 275 -18.02 -12.06 16.31
C PRO A 275 -16.53 -12.13 15.93
N TYR A 276 -16.19 -12.28 14.65
CA TYR A 276 -14.83 -12.59 14.18
C TYR A 276 -13.76 -11.64 14.76
N PHE A 277 -14.02 -10.34 14.72
CA PHE A 277 -13.10 -9.34 15.28
C PHE A 277 -13.02 -9.33 16.81
N ASN A 278 -14.04 -9.83 17.51
CA ASN A 278 -14.00 -10.01 18.97
C ASN A 278 -13.20 -11.26 19.36
N GLU A 279 -13.23 -12.30 18.51
CA GLU A 279 -12.44 -13.53 18.68
C GLU A 279 -10.97 -13.31 18.30
N HIS A 280 -10.68 -12.34 17.43
CA HIS A 280 -9.33 -11.98 16.98
C HIS A 280 -9.03 -10.46 17.16
N PRO A 281 -8.98 -9.95 18.41
CA PRO A 281 -8.85 -8.50 18.68
C PRO A 281 -7.52 -7.89 18.21
N GLU A 282 -6.46 -8.69 18.13
CA GLU A 282 -5.12 -8.27 17.68
C GLU A 282 -4.82 -8.73 16.24
N MET A 283 -5.85 -9.08 15.45
CA MET A 283 -5.67 -9.57 14.09
C MET A 283 -5.00 -8.55 13.16
N ILE A 284 -5.28 -7.26 13.35
CA ILE A 284 -4.79 -6.21 12.46
C ILE A 284 -3.81 -5.32 13.21
N THR A 285 -2.54 -5.37 12.81
CA THR A 285 -1.53 -4.39 13.20
C THR A 285 -1.30 -3.42 12.04
N LEU A 286 -1.39 -2.11 12.31
CA LEU A 286 -0.98 -1.06 11.37
C LEU A 286 0.42 -0.57 11.73
N ALA A 287 1.39 -0.97 10.91
CA ALA A 287 2.78 -0.57 10.95
C ALA A 287 3.07 0.47 9.85
N VAL A 288 2.28 1.54 9.81
CA VAL A 288 2.40 2.62 8.83
C VAL A 288 3.41 3.69 9.27
N ASP A 289 3.75 4.61 8.36
CA ASP A 289 4.67 5.71 8.67
C ASP A 289 4.09 6.60 9.78
N ASN A 290 4.97 7.13 10.63
CA ASN A 290 4.57 8.02 11.71
C ASN A 290 4.51 9.48 11.24
N ASP A 291 3.69 9.75 10.24
CA ASP A 291 3.40 11.10 9.74
C ASP A 291 1.92 11.46 9.88
N GLU A 292 1.51 12.62 9.35
CA GLU A 292 0.11 13.05 9.44
C GLU A 292 -0.83 12.08 8.73
N ALA A 293 -0.46 11.58 7.55
CA ALA A 293 -1.30 10.71 6.74
C ALA A 293 -1.44 9.32 7.39
N GLY A 294 -0.35 8.73 7.89
CA GLY A 294 -0.36 7.46 8.58
C GLY A 294 -1.19 7.51 9.86
N ARG A 295 -1.03 8.56 10.67
CA ARG A 295 -1.82 8.76 11.90
C ARG A 295 -3.31 8.97 11.61
N ASP A 296 -3.65 9.81 10.63
CA ASP A 296 -5.03 10.04 10.18
C ASP A 296 -5.67 8.75 9.67
N PHE A 297 -4.93 7.93 8.93
CA PHE A 297 -5.42 6.63 8.46
C PHE A 297 -5.74 5.68 9.62
N CYS A 298 -4.84 5.54 10.60
CA CYS A 298 -5.08 4.76 11.81
C CYS A 298 -6.31 5.28 12.60
N GLN A 299 -6.43 6.60 12.74
CA GLN A 299 -7.56 7.23 13.42
C GLN A 299 -8.87 6.91 12.71
N LYS A 300 -8.95 7.10 11.39
CA LYS A 300 -10.14 6.81 10.59
C LYS A 300 -10.60 5.36 10.70
N LEU A 301 -9.69 4.39 10.74
CA LEU A 301 -10.05 2.98 10.93
C LEU A 301 -10.61 2.73 12.34
N SER A 302 -9.99 3.34 13.35
CA SER A 302 -10.43 3.24 14.75
C SER A 302 -11.83 3.86 14.96
N GLU A 303 -12.08 5.04 14.38
CA GLU A 303 -13.39 5.73 14.43
C GLU A 303 -14.50 4.92 13.75
N LYS A 304 -14.16 4.10 12.75
CA LYS A 304 -15.08 3.17 12.10
C LYS A 304 -15.25 1.86 12.87
N GLY A 305 -14.62 1.73 14.03
CA GLY A 305 -14.71 0.59 14.93
C GLY A 305 -13.98 -0.67 14.46
N ILE A 306 -13.03 -0.55 13.52
CA ILE A 306 -12.16 -1.67 13.14
C ILE A 306 -11.11 -1.82 14.25
N PRO A 307 -10.99 -2.99 14.91
CA PRO A 307 -9.97 -3.17 15.93
C PRO A 307 -8.60 -3.21 15.26
N ILE A 308 -7.74 -2.28 15.65
CA ILE A 308 -6.38 -2.17 15.16
C ILE A 308 -5.40 -2.04 16.32
N VAL A 309 -4.24 -2.67 16.19
CA VAL A 309 -3.05 -2.37 16.99
C VAL A 309 -2.18 -1.41 16.18
N GLN A 310 -1.80 -0.28 16.76
CA GLN A 310 -0.92 0.68 16.09
C GLN A 310 0.52 0.44 16.51
N GLU A 311 1.40 0.22 15.54
CA GLU A 311 2.84 0.16 15.76
C GLU A 311 3.50 1.18 14.83
N LEU A 312 3.67 2.40 15.30
CA LEU A 312 4.31 3.44 14.49
C LEU A 312 5.81 3.52 14.78
N PRO A 313 6.66 3.80 13.77
CA PRO A 313 8.07 4.02 14.03
C PRO A 313 8.25 5.21 15.00
N PRO A 314 9.10 5.10 16.04
CA PRO A 314 9.29 6.18 17.00
C PRO A 314 9.83 7.44 16.33
N LEU A 315 9.27 8.59 16.71
CA LEU A 315 9.81 9.90 16.33
C LEU A 315 11.18 10.10 17.01
N GLN A 316 12.08 10.78 16.31
CA GLN A 316 13.44 11.00 16.78
C GLN A 316 13.71 12.46 17.06
N GLY A 317 14.15 12.74 18.29
CA GLY A 317 14.45 14.11 18.72
C GLY A 317 13.26 15.05 18.51
N PHE A 318 13.39 15.97 17.56
CA PHE A 318 12.38 16.98 17.22
C PHE A 318 11.68 16.71 15.88
N GLU A 319 11.88 15.55 15.27
CA GLU A 319 11.23 15.18 14.01
C GLU A 319 9.73 14.94 14.21
N THR A 320 8.95 15.38 13.24
CA THR A 320 7.47 15.23 13.22
C THR A 320 6.99 14.06 12.37
N LYS A 321 7.94 13.39 11.69
CA LYS A 321 7.70 12.24 10.82
C LYS A 321 8.82 11.21 10.98
N SER A 322 8.49 9.94 10.81
CA SER A 322 9.46 8.84 10.76
C SER A 322 8.89 7.71 9.90
N ASP A 323 9.75 7.04 9.12
CA ASP A 323 9.43 5.80 8.43
C ASP A 323 10.29 4.64 8.97
N TRP A 324 9.87 3.40 8.70
CA TRP A 324 10.58 2.22 9.19
C TRP A 324 11.97 2.06 8.58
N ASN A 325 12.18 2.55 7.36
CA ASN A 325 13.45 2.45 6.66
C ASN A 325 14.52 3.35 7.27
N ASP A 326 14.14 4.51 7.79
CA ASP A 326 15.05 5.42 8.47
C ASP A 326 15.62 4.80 9.75
N LEU A 327 14.80 4.08 10.53
CA LEU A 327 15.28 3.34 11.71
C LEU A 327 16.31 2.27 11.35
N VAL A 328 16.08 1.55 10.24
CA VAL A 328 17.04 0.56 9.74
C VAL A 328 18.38 1.19 9.34
N LYS A 329 18.35 2.33 8.63
CA LYS A 329 19.58 3.04 8.25
C LYS A 329 20.38 3.48 9.47
N GLN A 330 19.70 4.00 10.49
CA GLN A 330 20.36 4.46 11.70
C GLN A 330 20.95 3.32 12.53
N GLN A 331 20.23 2.20 12.70
CA GLN A 331 20.81 1.02 13.35
C GLN A 331 22.10 0.56 12.65
N ARG A 332 22.12 0.63 11.32
CA ARG A 332 23.32 0.32 10.54
C ARG A 332 24.44 1.34 10.76
N GLU A 333 24.13 2.64 10.81
CA GLU A 333 25.13 3.68 11.11
C GLU A 333 25.74 3.52 12.51
N ILE A 334 24.91 3.25 13.52
CA ILE A 334 25.35 2.98 14.90
C ILE A 334 26.27 1.76 14.92
N SER A 335 25.84 0.65 14.31
CA SER A 335 26.63 -0.58 14.24
C SER A 335 27.98 -0.37 13.54
N LEU A 336 28.02 0.40 12.44
CA LEU A 336 29.28 0.76 11.76
C LEU A 336 30.18 1.61 12.67
N GLY A 337 29.61 2.57 13.40
CA GLY A 337 30.33 3.41 14.35
C GLY A 337 30.98 2.59 15.47
N GLU A 338 30.24 1.65 16.06
CA GLU A 338 30.74 0.73 17.10
C GLU A 338 31.87 -0.16 16.57
N VAL A 339 31.74 -0.69 15.35
CA VAL A 339 32.80 -1.48 14.70
C VAL A 339 34.06 -0.64 14.51
N ILE A 340 33.94 0.60 13.99
CA ILE A 340 35.08 1.50 13.79
C ILE A 340 35.77 1.80 15.13
N GLN A 341 35.01 2.11 16.17
CA GLN A 341 35.56 2.35 17.51
C GLN A 341 36.27 1.11 18.07
N SER A 342 35.70 -0.09 17.88
CA SER A 342 36.32 -1.34 18.34
C SER A 342 37.66 -1.61 17.63
N VAL A 343 37.74 -1.36 16.33
CA VAL A 343 38.97 -1.50 15.53
C VAL A 343 39.99 -0.45 15.97
N GLN A 344 39.59 0.81 16.15
CA GLN A 344 40.48 1.86 16.64
C GLN A 344 41.05 1.52 18.04
N ALA A 345 40.22 1.03 18.95
CA ALA A 345 40.65 0.58 20.27
C ALA A 345 41.60 -0.64 20.21
N GLN A 346 41.44 -1.52 19.22
CA GLN A 346 42.36 -2.64 19.00
C GLN A 346 43.70 -2.18 18.42
N VAL A 347 43.68 -1.21 17.48
CA VAL A 347 44.89 -0.60 16.92
C VAL A 347 45.69 0.13 18.00
N ILE A 348 45.04 0.92 18.87
CA ILE A 348 45.70 1.62 19.98
C ILE A 348 46.33 0.62 20.97
N ARG A 349 45.68 -0.53 21.22
CA ARG A 349 46.24 -1.59 22.08
C ARG A 349 47.46 -2.26 21.47
N ASN A 350 47.45 -2.53 20.16
CA ASN A 350 48.55 -3.19 19.46
C ASN A 350 49.72 -2.24 19.14
N HIS A 351 49.42 -0.95 18.94
CA HIS A 351 50.37 0.11 18.62
C HIS A 351 50.09 1.34 19.51
N PRO A 352 50.47 1.28 20.79
CA PRO A 352 50.27 2.41 21.70
C PRO A 352 51.07 3.63 21.21
N PRO A 353 50.50 4.85 21.32
CA PRO A 353 51.20 6.06 20.92
C PRO A 353 52.49 6.23 21.73
N PRO A 354 53.56 6.81 21.14
CA PRO A 354 54.82 7.00 21.82
C PRO A 354 54.61 7.84 23.10
N LYS A 355 55.20 7.39 24.22
CA LYS A 355 55.15 8.14 25.48
C LYS A 355 55.75 9.52 25.23
N ARG A 356 54.97 10.59 25.44
CA ARG A 356 55.52 11.94 25.53
C ARG A 356 56.42 11.97 26.76
N GLU A 357 57.72 12.06 26.55
CA GLU A 357 58.65 12.46 27.60
C GLU A 357 58.35 13.93 27.92
N THR A 358 57.76 14.16 29.10
CA THR A 358 57.67 15.49 29.68
C THR A 358 59.09 15.91 30.02
N VAL A 359 59.70 16.69 29.13
CA VAL A 359 60.89 17.46 29.46
C VAL A 359 60.44 18.52 30.46
N LEU A 360 60.76 18.29 31.74
CA LEU A 360 60.73 19.32 32.76
C LEU A 360 61.82 20.33 32.39
N GLU A 361 61.43 21.45 31.78
CA GLU A 361 62.28 22.63 31.71
C GLU A 361 62.42 23.19 33.13
N LEU A 362 63.66 23.20 33.63
CA LEU A 362 64.09 23.78 34.91
C LEU A 362 64.37 25.27 34.78
#